data_AF-A0A2P4PTJ1-F1
#
_entry.id   AF-A0A2P4PTJ1-F1
#
_cell.length_a   1.000
_cell.length_b   1.000
_cell.length_c   1.000
_cell.angle_alpha   90.00
_cell.angle_beta   90.00
_cell.angle_gamma   90.00
#
_symmetry.space_group_name_H-M   'P 1'
#
loop_
_entity.id
_entity.type
_entity.pdbx_description
1 polymer ?
#
loop_
_entity_poly.entity_id
_entity_poly.type
_entity_poly.pdbx_seq_one_letter_code
_entity_poly.pdbx_strand_id
1 'polypeptide(L)'
;MAQQQQANDLESQINNLTQSIERVSGEIQNTRNKLEQRKVNLEEMNNQYNELKAQRDKLTDQRKELWREDAQLDTKLINAREQWKSNERALASSMDKKTNNGLNAVKRIVEQYRIKGVLGPLYELVDCTDPNKWTAVEVTAGQSLFHVVVDTDDTATKVLDVLNREQSGRVTFMPLNRLRTKTLEYPESNDKVIPMMNVLKFDKAYTKAIEQVFGRSVICVDLNVAATLAKSHDLDGITLDGDRVDRKGALTGGYLDVRRRRLEAATNLKKWRKEYQDLDNRAKDVKNEITLLSLNTPRSTDYSYTEPNAAH
;
A
#
# COMPACT_ATOMS: atom_id res chain seq x y z
N MET A 1 -47.41 -102.39 13.44
CA MET A 1 -46.11 -101.91 13.97
C MET A 1 -45.24 -101.28 12.88
N ALA A 2 -44.95 -101.95 11.76
CA ALA A 2 -44.12 -101.36 10.68
C ALA A 2 -44.68 -100.06 10.07
N GLN A 3 -45.99 -99.96 9.83
CA GLN A 3 -46.63 -98.73 9.31
C GLN A 3 -46.59 -97.56 10.33
N GLN A 4 -46.63 -97.85 11.63
CA GLN A 4 -46.54 -96.83 12.69
C GLN A 4 -45.11 -96.28 12.81
N GLN A 5 -44.11 -97.16 12.67
CA GLN A 5 -42.70 -96.78 12.65
C GLN A 5 -42.37 -95.87 11.46
N GLN A 6 -42.91 -96.20 10.29
CA GLN A 6 -42.72 -95.45 9.05
C GLN A 6 -43.43 -94.09 9.07
N ALA A 7 -44.62 -94.01 9.69
CA ALA A 7 -45.33 -92.75 9.92
C ALA A 7 -44.55 -91.82 10.86
N ASN A 8 -44.03 -92.34 11.99
CA ASN A 8 -43.23 -91.55 12.93
C ASN A 8 -41.92 -91.04 12.32
N ASP A 9 -41.27 -91.83 11.45
CA ASP A 9 -40.03 -91.42 10.77
C ASP A 9 -40.27 -90.33 9.72
N LEU A 10 -41.38 -90.42 8.98
CA LEU A 10 -41.86 -89.36 8.08
C LEU A 10 -42.22 -88.08 8.86
N GLU A 11 -42.86 -88.20 10.02
CA GLU A 11 -43.24 -87.06 10.87
C GLU A 11 -42.00 -86.35 11.44
N SER A 12 -40.97 -87.12 11.82
CA SER A 12 -39.66 -86.59 12.21
C SER A 12 -38.94 -85.88 11.06
N GLN A 13 -38.97 -86.45 9.85
CA GLN A 13 -38.41 -85.82 8.65
C GLN A 13 -39.15 -84.53 8.29
N ILE A 14 -40.48 -84.52 8.37
CA ILE A 14 -41.30 -83.31 8.17
C ILE A 14 -40.89 -82.24 9.18
N ASN A 15 -40.83 -82.56 10.48
CA ASN A 15 -40.43 -81.59 11.51
C ASN A 15 -39.00 -81.03 11.29
N ASN A 16 -38.04 -81.87 10.92
CA ASN A 16 -36.67 -81.43 10.61
C ASN A 16 -36.61 -80.53 9.37
N LEU A 17 -37.40 -80.84 8.33
CA LEU A 17 -37.54 -80.01 7.14
C LEU A 17 -38.23 -78.69 7.47
N THR A 18 -39.27 -78.68 8.31
CA THR A 18 -39.96 -77.47 8.76
C THR A 18 -39.03 -76.56 9.55
N GLN A 19 -38.26 -77.09 10.51
CA GLN A 19 -37.24 -76.31 11.23
C GLN A 19 -36.14 -75.78 10.29
N SER A 20 -35.73 -76.56 9.29
CA SER A 20 -34.76 -76.11 8.29
C SER A 20 -35.32 -74.97 7.43
N ILE A 21 -36.60 -75.03 7.03
CA ILE A 21 -37.29 -73.97 6.29
C ILE A 21 -37.39 -72.70 7.14
N GLU A 22 -37.75 -72.81 8.43
CA GLU A 22 -37.79 -71.66 9.35
C GLU A 22 -36.41 -71.02 9.54
N ARG A 23 -35.36 -71.83 9.72
CA ARG A 23 -33.99 -71.31 9.85
C ARG A 23 -33.55 -70.58 8.57
N VAL A 24 -33.72 -71.21 7.40
CA VAL A 24 -33.30 -70.64 6.12
C VAL A 24 -34.12 -69.40 5.78
N SER A 25 -35.42 -69.37 6.07
CA SER A 25 -36.26 -68.18 5.87
C SER A 25 -35.85 -67.02 6.79
N GLY A 26 -35.49 -67.30 8.05
CA GLY A 26 -34.91 -66.32 8.96
C GLY A 26 -33.56 -65.77 8.47
N GLU A 27 -32.69 -66.62 7.94
CA GLU A 27 -31.41 -66.21 7.31
C GLU A 27 -31.63 -65.36 6.06
N ILE A 28 -32.59 -65.71 5.20
CA ILE A 28 -32.98 -64.91 4.02
C ILE A 28 -33.48 -63.53 4.46
N GLN A 29 -34.32 -63.45 5.49
CA GLN A 29 -34.86 -62.19 5.98
C GLN A 29 -33.76 -61.30 6.58
N ASN A 30 -32.86 -61.87 7.38
CA ASN A 30 -31.69 -61.17 7.90
C ASN A 30 -30.76 -60.67 6.79
N THR A 31 -30.56 -61.48 5.75
CA THR A 31 -29.73 -61.10 4.60
C THR A 31 -30.38 -59.98 3.78
N ARG A 32 -31.70 -60.02 3.58
CA ARG A 32 -32.46 -58.91 2.96
C ARG A 32 -32.34 -57.61 3.75
N ASN A 33 -32.51 -57.65 5.06
CA ASN A 33 -32.37 -56.47 5.92
C ASN A 33 -30.95 -55.89 5.85
N LYS A 34 -29.92 -56.74 5.87
CA LYS A 34 -28.52 -56.30 5.70
C LYS A 34 -28.25 -55.69 4.32
N LEU A 35 -28.85 -56.25 3.27
CA LEU A 35 -28.71 -55.73 1.90
C LEU A 35 -29.35 -54.36 1.78
N GLU A 36 -30.52 -54.16 2.37
CA GLU A 36 -31.21 -52.87 2.35
C GLU A 36 -30.45 -51.80 3.15
N GLN A 37 -29.96 -52.14 4.34
CA GLN A 37 -29.10 -51.23 5.11
C GLN A 37 -27.83 -50.84 4.34
N ARG A 38 -27.21 -51.80 3.64
CA ARG A 38 -26.03 -51.52 2.81
C ARG A 38 -26.35 -50.59 1.64
N LYS A 39 -27.53 -50.70 1.03
CA LYS A 39 -27.95 -49.78 -0.05
C LYS A 39 -28.10 -48.35 0.47
N VAL A 40 -28.79 -48.17 1.60
CA VAL A 40 -28.94 -46.85 2.24
C VAL A 40 -27.57 -46.25 2.56
N ASN A 41 -26.68 -47.02 3.19
CA ASN A 41 -25.33 -46.56 3.50
C ASN A 41 -24.52 -46.21 2.22
N LEU A 42 -24.73 -46.94 1.11
CA LEU A 42 -24.08 -46.66 -0.16
C LEU A 42 -24.58 -45.35 -0.78
N GLU A 43 -25.89 -45.08 -0.71
CA GLU A 43 -26.48 -43.82 -1.14
C GLU A 43 -25.97 -42.64 -0.31
N GLU A 44 -25.94 -42.79 1.03
CA GLU A 44 -25.38 -41.76 1.94
C GLU A 44 -23.90 -41.48 1.63
N MET A 45 -23.08 -42.52 1.48
CA MET A 45 -21.66 -42.37 1.10
C MET A 45 -21.50 -41.70 -0.26
N ASN A 46 -22.34 -42.04 -1.25
CA ASN A 46 -22.29 -41.42 -2.57
C ASN A 46 -22.67 -39.93 -2.52
N ASN A 47 -23.66 -39.56 -1.71
CA ASN A 47 -24.04 -38.17 -1.50
C ASN A 47 -22.91 -37.37 -0.82
N GLN A 48 -22.31 -37.92 0.24
CA GLN A 48 -21.16 -37.31 0.91
C GLN A 48 -19.96 -37.16 -0.03
N TYR A 49 -19.68 -38.17 -0.85
CA TYR A 49 -18.62 -38.11 -1.84
C TYR A 49 -18.84 -36.99 -2.86
N ASN A 50 -20.06 -36.86 -3.39
CA ASN A 50 -20.39 -35.80 -4.35
C ASN A 50 -20.28 -34.39 -3.72
N GLU A 51 -20.70 -34.24 -2.46
CA GLU A 51 -20.57 -32.99 -1.72
C GLU A 51 -19.10 -32.61 -1.48
N LEU A 52 -18.29 -33.55 -0.98
CA LEU A 52 -16.85 -33.34 -0.77
C LEU A 52 -16.12 -33.06 -2.08
N LYS A 53 -16.51 -33.74 -3.17
CA LYS A 53 -15.96 -33.49 -4.51
C LYS A 53 -16.26 -32.06 -4.97
N ALA A 54 -17.51 -31.61 -4.85
CA ALA A 54 -17.90 -30.24 -5.21
C ALA A 54 -17.17 -29.18 -4.36
N GLN A 55 -16.98 -29.43 -3.06
CA GLN A 55 -16.19 -28.56 -2.19
C GLN A 55 -14.72 -28.51 -2.61
N ARG A 56 -14.11 -29.66 -2.93
CA ARG A 56 -12.73 -29.74 -3.41
C ARG A 56 -12.53 -29.00 -4.73
N ASP A 57 -13.46 -29.13 -5.67
CA ASP A 57 -13.40 -28.44 -6.96
C ASP A 57 -13.50 -26.91 -6.75
N LYS A 58 -14.43 -26.46 -5.90
CA LYS A 58 -14.57 -25.04 -5.53
C LYS A 58 -13.29 -24.47 -4.89
N LEU A 59 -12.71 -25.17 -3.92
CA LEU A 59 -11.46 -24.75 -3.27
C LEU A 59 -10.28 -24.73 -4.26
N THR A 60 -10.25 -25.68 -5.20
CA THR A 60 -9.21 -25.74 -6.24
C THR A 60 -9.30 -24.53 -7.17
N ASP A 61 -10.50 -24.12 -7.57
CA ASP A 61 -10.69 -22.95 -8.43
C ASP A 61 -10.42 -21.63 -7.70
N GLN A 62 -10.84 -21.51 -6.43
CA GLN A 62 -10.46 -20.38 -5.59
C GLN A 62 -8.93 -20.26 -5.45
N ARG A 63 -8.24 -21.38 -5.24
CA ARG A 63 -6.78 -21.40 -5.18
C ARG A 63 -6.16 -20.92 -6.49
N LYS A 64 -6.63 -21.39 -7.64
CA LYS A 64 -6.13 -20.95 -8.96
C LYS A 64 -6.31 -19.44 -9.15
N GLU A 65 -7.43 -18.89 -8.71
CA GLU A 65 -7.69 -17.44 -8.84
C GLU A 65 -6.74 -16.61 -7.97
N LEU A 66 -6.53 -17.02 -6.72
CA LEU A 66 -5.56 -16.35 -5.84
C LEU A 66 -4.13 -16.42 -6.39
N TRP A 67 -3.71 -17.55 -6.97
CA TRP A 67 -2.40 -17.66 -7.63
C TRP A 67 -2.26 -16.73 -8.84
N ARG A 68 -3.33 -16.51 -9.61
CA ARG A 68 -3.32 -15.53 -10.70
C ARG A 68 -3.21 -14.11 -10.16
N GLU A 69 -3.94 -13.80 -9.08
CA GLU A 69 -3.87 -12.51 -8.42
C GLU A 69 -2.46 -12.25 -7.88
N ASP A 70 -1.85 -13.23 -7.20
CA ASP A 70 -0.47 -13.14 -6.67
C ASP A 70 0.55 -12.82 -7.78
N ALA A 71 0.49 -13.53 -8.90
CA ALA A 71 1.37 -13.26 -10.05
C ALA A 71 1.18 -11.86 -10.65
N GLN A 72 -0.07 -11.37 -10.71
CA GLN A 72 -0.35 -10.01 -11.15
C GLN A 72 0.15 -8.95 -10.16
N LEU A 73 -0.01 -9.21 -8.86
CA LEU A 73 0.47 -8.33 -7.80
C LEU A 73 1.99 -8.24 -7.79
N ASP A 74 2.71 -9.35 -7.98
CA ASP A 74 4.17 -9.36 -8.08
C ASP A 74 4.66 -8.46 -9.23
N THR A 75 4.01 -8.54 -10.40
CA THR A 75 4.35 -7.68 -11.54
C THR A 75 4.10 -6.20 -11.23
N LYS A 76 2.96 -5.88 -10.60
CA LYS A 76 2.62 -4.52 -10.19
C LYS A 76 3.57 -3.98 -9.12
N LEU A 77 3.99 -4.83 -8.17
CA LEU A 77 4.94 -4.49 -7.12
C LEU A 77 6.31 -4.13 -7.68
N ILE A 78 6.80 -4.90 -8.65
CA ILE A 78 8.07 -4.61 -9.32
C ILE A 78 8.00 -3.23 -9.98
N ASN A 79 6.96 -2.98 -10.79
CA ASN A 79 6.79 -1.69 -11.46
C ASN A 79 6.67 -0.53 -10.45
N ALA A 80 5.79 -0.64 -9.45
CA ALA A 80 5.61 0.40 -8.44
C ALA A 80 6.92 0.68 -7.68
N ARG A 81 7.70 -0.35 -7.37
CA ARG A 81 9.02 -0.22 -6.72
C ARG A 81 10.04 0.46 -7.63
N GLU A 82 10.07 0.14 -8.91
CA GLU A 82 10.95 0.80 -9.89
C GLU A 82 10.60 2.27 -10.06
N GLN A 83 9.32 2.60 -10.21
CA GLN A 83 8.85 3.97 -10.31
C GLN A 83 9.15 4.76 -9.03
N TRP A 84 8.92 4.16 -7.86
CA TRP A 84 9.26 4.76 -6.57
C TRP A 84 10.76 5.07 -6.48
N LYS A 85 11.63 4.09 -6.75
CA LYS A 85 13.10 4.27 -6.73
C LYS A 85 13.60 5.24 -7.80
N SER A 86 12.95 5.29 -8.96
CA SER A 86 13.31 6.22 -10.04
C SER A 86 13.06 7.67 -9.61
N ASN A 87 11.87 7.95 -9.06
CA ASN A 87 11.52 9.27 -8.55
C ASN A 87 12.35 9.67 -7.32
N GLU A 88 12.70 8.71 -6.46
CA GLU A 88 13.61 8.94 -5.33
C GLU A 88 15.00 9.37 -5.82
N ARG A 89 15.55 8.68 -6.83
CA ARG A 89 16.81 9.07 -7.47
C ARG A 89 16.73 10.42 -8.16
N ALA A 90 15.63 10.72 -8.85
CA ALA A 90 15.42 12.00 -9.50
C ALA A 90 15.45 13.14 -8.47
N LEU A 91 14.73 12.99 -7.35
CA LEU A 91 14.73 13.97 -6.27
C LEU A 91 16.11 14.09 -5.60
N ALA A 92 16.76 12.96 -5.29
CA ALA A 92 18.11 12.96 -4.72
C ALA A 92 19.14 13.65 -5.61
N SER A 93 19.02 13.50 -6.94
CA SER A 93 19.91 14.15 -7.91
C SER A 93 19.75 15.67 -7.99
N SER A 94 18.63 16.19 -7.48
CA SER A 94 18.33 17.63 -7.42
C SER A 94 18.88 18.31 -6.14
N MET A 95 19.35 17.53 -5.18
CA MET A 95 19.92 17.99 -3.93
C MET A 95 21.45 17.96 -3.98
N ASP A 96 22.11 18.79 -3.17
CA ASP A 96 23.52 18.58 -2.91
C ASP A 96 23.71 17.31 -2.04
N LYS A 97 24.91 16.71 -2.15
CA LYS A 97 25.24 15.45 -1.47
C LYS A 97 25.05 15.51 0.05
N LYS A 98 25.32 16.66 0.69
CA LYS A 98 25.20 16.79 2.15
C LYS A 98 23.74 16.85 2.58
N THR A 99 22.90 17.54 1.81
CA THR A 99 21.45 17.58 2.05
C THR A 99 20.80 16.21 1.84
N ASN A 100 21.12 15.52 0.74
CA ASN A 100 20.59 14.18 0.49
C ASN A 100 21.00 13.17 1.58
N ASN A 101 22.28 13.14 1.95
CA ASN A 101 22.75 12.29 3.05
C ASN A 101 22.06 12.64 4.37
N GLY A 102 21.90 13.94 4.64
CA GLY A 102 21.23 14.43 5.83
C GLY A 102 19.78 13.95 5.93
N LEU A 103 18.99 14.08 4.86
CA LEU A 103 17.60 13.60 4.84
C LEU A 103 17.48 12.08 5.04
N ASN A 104 18.36 11.31 4.41
CA ASN A 104 18.41 9.85 4.59
C ASN A 104 18.78 9.48 6.02
N ALA A 105 19.72 10.21 6.62
CA ALA A 105 20.09 10.01 8.02
C ALA A 105 18.97 10.41 8.98
N VAL A 106 18.22 11.48 8.72
CA VAL A 106 17.03 11.83 9.51
C VAL A 106 16.03 10.68 9.53
N LYS A 107 15.68 10.11 8.37
CA LYS A 107 14.78 8.95 8.29
C LYS A 107 15.28 7.77 9.15
N ARG A 108 16.56 7.41 8.99
CA ARG A 108 17.22 6.36 9.79
C ARG A 108 17.18 6.63 11.30
N ILE A 109 17.57 7.85 11.71
CA ILE A 109 17.66 8.24 13.13
C ILE A 109 16.27 8.23 13.78
N VAL A 110 15.25 8.74 13.09
CA VAL A 110 13.87 8.74 13.58
C VAL A 110 13.39 7.31 13.84
N GLU A 111 13.65 6.39 12.92
CA GLU A 111 13.28 4.97 13.06
C GLU A 111 14.08 4.28 14.18
N GLN A 112 15.40 4.46 14.21
CA GLN A 112 16.29 3.80 15.17
C GLN A 112 16.04 4.24 16.61
N TYR A 113 15.87 5.54 16.85
CA TYR A 113 15.67 6.12 18.18
C TYR A 113 14.20 6.32 18.53
N ARG A 114 13.28 5.92 17.62
CA ARG A 114 11.81 6.07 17.78
C ARG A 114 11.40 7.49 18.14
N ILE A 115 12.05 8.48 17.54
CA ILE A 115 11.80 9.91 17.80
C ILE A 115 10.45 10.28 17.20
N LYS A 116 9.53 10.72 18.05
CA LYS A 116 8.23 11.27 17.62
C LYS A 116 8.36 12.76 17.34
N GLY A 117 7.42 13.32 16.59
CA GLY A 117 7.36 14.76 16.32
C GLY A 117 8.09 15.22 15.04
N VAL A 118 8.74 14.31 14.31
CA VAL A 118 9.27 14.60 12.97
C VAL A 118 8.18 14.36 11.94
N LEU A 119 7.72 15.43 11.29
CA LEU A 119 6.61 15.39 10.35
C LEU A 119 7.08 15.05 8.93
N GLY A 120 8.28 15.50 8.57
CA GLY A 120 8.92 15.17 7.30
C GLY A 120 9.41 16.41 6.54
N PRO A 121 10.10 16.21 5.40
CA PRO A 121 10.55 17.31 4.56
C PRO A 121 9.37 18.01 3.87
N LEU A 122 9.50 19.31 3.61
CA LEU A 122 8.42 20.13 3.07
C LEU A 122 7.81 19.58 1.78
N TYR A 123 8.64 19.01 0.89
CA TYR A 123 8.16 18.36 -0.34
C TYR A 123 7.21 17.18 -0.09
N GLU A 124 7.27 16.54 1.08
CA GLU A 124 6.33 15.48 1.47
C GLU A 124 5.00 16.05 2.02
N LEU A 125 4.99 17.31 2.45
CA LEU A 125 3.89 17.92 3.21
C LEU A 125 3.04 18.91 2.40
N VAL A 126 3.51 19.30 1.21
CA VAL A 126 2.82 20.21 0.30
C VAL A 126 2.64 19.57 -1.08
N ASP A 127 1.50 19.84 -1.70
CA ASP A 127 1.20 19.50 -3.09
C ASP A 127 0.70 20.74 -3.83
N CYS A 128 0.91 20.77 -5.15
CA CYS A 128 0.35 21.81 -6.03
C CYS A 128 -0.55 21.14 -7.07
N THR A 129 -1.82 21.53 -7.11
CA THR A 129 -2.81 20.89 -7.99
C THR A 129 -2.67 21.21 -9.46
N ASP A 130 -2.06 22.36 -9.77
CA ASP A 130 -1.94 22.85 -11.14
C ASP A 130 -0.50 22.70 -11.64
N PRO A 131 -0.24 21.77 -12.58
CA PRO A 131 1.09 21.57 -13.16
C PRO A 131 1.69 22.82 -13.81
N ASN A 132 0.85 23.76 -14.29
CA ASN A 132 1.33 25.00 -14.89
C ASN A 132 1.99 25.93 -13.86
N LYS A 133 1.71 25.72 -12.57
CA LYS A 133 2.24 26.52 -11.46
C LYS A 133 3.39 25.84 -10.73
N TRP A 134 3.78 24.63 -11.13
CA TRP A 134 4.84 23.88 -10.46
C TRP A 134 6.18 24.61 -10.46
N THR A 135 6.56 25.25 -11.57
CA THR A 135 7.79 26.03 -11.67
C THR A 135 7.81 27.17 -10.64
N ALA A 136 6.73 27.96 -10.58
CA ALA A 136 6.62 29.06 -9.61
C ALA A 136 6.69 28.57 -8.16
N VAL A 137 6.01 27.46 -7.83
CA VAL A 137 6.07 26.84 -6.49
C VAL A 137 7.48 26.37 -6.17
N GLU A 138 8.13 25.67 -7.10
CA GLU A 138 9.45 25.08 -6.90
C GLU A 138 10.54 26.15 -6.73
N VAL A 139 10.52 27.20 -7.56
CA VAL A 139 11.48 28.30 -7.46
C VAL A 139 11.25 29.11 -6.19
N THR A 140 9.99 29.31 -5.78
CA THR A 140 9.65 29.96 -4.51
C THR A 140 10.20 29.19 -3.31
N ALA A 141 9.98 27.87 -3.28
CA ALA A 141 10.47 27.02 -2.21
C ALA A 141 12.00 26.94 -2.20
N GLY A 142 12.62 26.81 -3.37
CA GLY A 142 14.07 26.64 -3.52
C GLY A 142 14.60 25.48 -2.67
N GLN A 143 15.58 25.76 -1.82
CA GLN A 143 16.15 24.76 -0.89
C GLN A 143 15.23 24.48 0.32
N SER A 144 14.28 25.36 0.61
CA SER A 144 13.30 25.18 1.68
C SER A 144 12.40 23.96 1.45
N LEU A 145 12.29 23.53 0.19
CA LEU A 145 11.59 22.30 -0.20
C LEU A 145 12.13 21.05 0.53
N PHE A 146 13.42 21.07 0.91
CA PHE A 146 14.09 19.97 1.62
C PHE A 146 14.18 20.18 3.13
N HIS A 147 13.63 21.28 3.67
CA HIS A 147 13.64 21.52 5.10
C HIS A 147 12.67 20.59 5.81
N VAL A 148 13.08 20.04 6.96
CA VAL A 148 12.29 19.07 7.72
C VAL A 148 11.43 19.77 8.76
N VAL A 149 10.11 19.64 8.63
CA VAL A 149 9.14 20.16 9.60
C VAL A 149 9.08 19.25 10.81
N VAL A 150 9.12 19.84 12.00
CA VAL A 150 9.03 19.15 13.29
C VAL A 150 8.08 19.90 14.21
N ASP A 151 7.52 19.20 15.20
CA ASP A 151 6.63 19.78 16.19
C ASP A 151 7.30 20.87 17.04
N THR A 152 8.51 20.59 17.53
CA THR A 152 9.26 21.40 18.49
C THR A 152 10.75 21.48 18.18
N ASP A 153 11.41 22.52 18.67
CA ASP A 153 12.86 22.67 18.61
C ASP A 153 13.61 21.61 19.44
N ASP A 154 13.01 21.06 20.48
CA ASP A 154 13.57 19.93 21.23
C ASP A 154 13.69 18.68 20.35
N THR A 155 12.64 18.39 19.55
CA THR A 155 12.68 17.30 18.57
C THR A 155 13.75 17.52 17.51
N ALA A 156 13.89 18.75 17.01
CA ALA A 156 14.97 19.10 16.07
C ALA A 156 16.35 18.84 16.69
N THR A 157 16.55 19.28 17.94
CA THR A 157 17.83 19.16 18.66
C THR A 157 18.24 17.70 18.83
N LYS A 158 17.31 16.83 19.25
CA LYS A 158 17.57 15.39 19.39
C LYS A 158 18.09 14.75 18.09
N VAL A 159 17.49 15.11 16.95
CA VAL A 159 17.92 14.58 15.64
C VAL A 159 19.25 15.18 15.22
N LEU A 160 19.45 16.48 15.45
CA LEU A 160 20.70 17.19 15.15
C LEU A 160 21.90 16.64 15.94
N ASP A 161 21.73 16.32 17.22
CA ASP A 161 22.79 15.76 18.06
C ASP A 161 23.34 14.45 17.49
N VAL A 162 22.44 13.57 17.04
CA VAL A 162 22.81 12.30 16.40
C VAL A 162 23.43 12.54 15.03
N LEU A 163 22.84 13.42 14.21
CA LEU A 163 23.39 13.78 12.89
C LEU A 163 24.82 14.32 12.99
N ASN A 164 25.09 15.17 13.98
CA ASN A 164 26.40 15.77 14.22
C ASN A 164 27.41 14.72 14.69
N ARG A 165 27.00 13.87 15.63
CA ARG A 165 27.85 12.77 16.13
C ARG A 165 28.24 11.79 15.02
N GLU A 166 27.31 11.51 14.10
CA GLU A 166 27.52 10.58 12.98
C GLU A 166 28.02 11.26 11.71
N GLN A 167 28.24 12.58 11.72
CA GLN A 167 28.66 13.40 10.58
C GLN A 167 27.87 13.10 9.28
N SER A 168 26.57 12.84 9.43
CA SER A 168 25.75 12.18 8.39
C SER A 168 25.09 13.14 7.37
N GLY A 169 25.57 14.38 7.27
CA GLY A 169 25.07 15.37 6.31
C GLY A 169 24.60 16.66 6.96
N ARG A 170 23.77 17.44 6.26
CA ARG A 170 23.25 18.73 6.73
C ARG A 170 21.77 18.83 6.44
N VAL A 171 20.97 19.22 7.42
CA VAL A 171 19.52 19.41 7.29
C VAL A 171 19.12 20.68 8.01
N THR A 172 18.19 21.43 7.42
CA THR A 172 17.52 22.55 8.09
C THR A 172 16.18 22.09 8.63
N PHE A 173 15.92 22.36 9.91
CA PHE A 173 14.66 22.02 10.56
C PHE A 173 13.74 23.25 10.69
N MET A 174 12.42 23.01 10.62
CA MET A 174 11.37 24.02 10.78
C MET A 174 10.47 23.64 11.99
N PRO A 175 10.85 24.05 13.21
CA PRO A 175 10.10 23.73 14.41
C PRO A 175 8.83 24.59 14.55
N LEU A 176 7.66 23.96 14.42
CA LEU A 176 6.34 24.61 14.36
C LEU A 176 6.02 25.48 15.59
N ASN A 177 6.53 25.12 16.77
CA ASN A 177 6.38 25.91 17.99
C ASN A 177 7.16 27.25 17.97
N ARG A 178 8.25 27.34 17.20
CA ARG A 178 9.07 28.56 17.06
C ARG A 178 8.70 29.40 15.86
N LEU A 179 8.04 28.81 14.85
CA LEU A 179 7.65 29.55 13.66
C LEU A 179 6.62 30.64 14.00
N ARG A 180 6.93 31.87 13.59
CA ARG A 180 6.04 33.01 13.70
C ARG A 180 5.63 33.43 12.29
N THR A 181 4.35 33.31 12.01
CA THR A 181 3.77 33.80 10.76
C THR A 181 3.01 35.08 11.04
N LYS A 182 3.09 36.00 10.09
CA LYS A 182 2.37 37.27 10.14
C LYS A 182 1.23 37.14 9.15
N THR A 183 0.02 37.48 9.55
CA THR A 183 -1.08 37.65 8.59
C THR A 183 -0.68 38.77 7.64
N LEU A 184 -0.64 38.45 6.35
CA LEU A 184 -0.31 39.39 5.29
C LEU A 184 -1.61 39.74 4.57
N GLU A 185 -1.76 41.01 4.25
CA GLU A 185 -2.80 41.47 3.35
C GLU A 185 -2.32 41.24 1.92
N TYR A 186 -3.01 40.37 1.20
CA TYR A 186 -2.77 40.17 -0.21
C TYR A 186 -3.58 41.17 -1.03
N PRO A 187 -3.05 41.62 -2.19
CA PRO A 187 -3.89 42.31 -3.16
C PRO A 187 -5.05 41.40 -3.60
N GLU A 188 -6.14 42.01 -4.10
CA GLU A 188 -7.26 41.23 -4.64
C GLU A 188 -6.77 40.25 -5.71
N SER A 189 -7.06 38.97 -5.49
CA SER A 189 -6.68 37.91 -6.42
C SER A 189 -7.43 38.12 -7.73
N ASN A 190 -6.70 38.24 -8.83
CA ASN A 190 -7.24 38.40 -10.18
C ASN A 190 -6.34 37.65 -11.19
N ASP A 191 -6.63 37.76 -12.48
CA ASP A 191 -5.88 37.06 -13.53
C ASP A 191 -4.39 37.46 -13.60
N LYS A 192 -4.00 38.58 -12.97
CA LYS A 192 -2.62 39.07 -12.97
C LYS A 192 -1.84 38.67 -11.72
N VAL A 193 -2.52 38.41 -10.61
CA VAL A 193 -1.91 38.18 -9.30
C VAL A 193 -2.67 37.10 -8.53
N ILE A 194 -1.97 36.02 -8.18
CA ILE A 194 -2.53 34.91 -7.42
C ILE A 194 -1.64 34.63 -6.20
N PRO A 195 -2.15 34.73 -4.96
CA PRO A 195 -1.41 34.33 -3.78
C PRO A 195 -0.94 32.88 -3.87
N MET A 196 0.34 32.63 -3.58
CA MET A 196 0.92 31.28 -3.68
C MET A 196 0.19 30.28 -2.77
N MET A 197 -0.27 30.73 -1.61
CA MET A 197 -1.04 29.91 -0.66
C MET A 197 -2.33 29.33 -1.27
N ASN A 198 -2.92 29.99 -2.27
CA ASN A 198 -4.19 29.56 -2.88
C ASN A 198 -4.02 28.36 -3.84
N VAL A 199 -2.79 28.10 -4.30
CA VAL A 199 -2.51 27.03 -5.29
C VAL A 199 -1.95 25.76 -4.66
N LEU A 200 -1.68 25.81 -3.35
CA LEU A 200 -1.10 24.73 -2.58
C LEU A 200 -2.18 23.94 -1.83
N LYS A 201 -1.98 22.63 -1.71
CA LYS A 201 -2.74 21.72 -0.85
C LYS A 201 -1.81 21.17 0.23
N PHE A 202 -2.23 21.28 1.48
CA PHE A 202 -1.49 20.82 2.65
C PHE A 202 -2.44 20.68 3.85
N ASP A 203 -2.00 19.95 4.87
CA ASP A 203 -2.73 19.84 6.14
C ASP A 203 -2.60 21.14 6.96
N LYS A 204 -3.68 21.58 7.59
CA LYS A 204 -3.71 22.77 8.48
C LYS A 204 -2.69 22.68 9.63
N ALA A 205 -2.29 21.48 10.04
CA ALA A 205 -1.22 21.28 11.00
C ALA A 205 0.12 21.90 10.55
N TYR A 206 0.34 22.03 9.24
CA TYR A 206 1.59 22.51 8.65
C TYR A 206 1.54 23.98 8.23
N THR A 207 0.41 24.67 8.44
CA THR A 207 0.19 26.05 7.98
C THR A 207 1.36 26.98 8.29
N LYS A 208 1.91 26.95 9.51
CA LYS A 208 3.03 27.82 9.89
C LYS A 208 4.29 27.60 9.05
N ALA A 209 4.61 26.35 8.72
CA ALA A 209 5.78 26.02 7.89
C ALA A 209 5.56 26.42 6.43
N ILE A 210 4.34 26.21 5.92
CA ILE A 210 3.97 26.57 4.55
C ILE A 210 3.95 28.09 4.40
N GLU A 211 3.32 28.82 5.31
CA GLU A 211 3.29 30.30 5.32
C GLU A 211 4.69 30.92 5.46
N GLN A 212 5.62 30.28 6.19
CA GLN A 212 6.99 30.76 6.28
C GLN A 212 7.69 30.76 4.90
N VAL A 213 7.41 29.74 4.07
CA VAL A 213 8.08 29.55 2.78
C VAL A 213 7.34 30.26 1.65
N PHE A 214 6.01 30.17 1.63
CA PHE A 214 5.16 30.61 0.52
C PHE A 214 4.27 31.80 0.87
N GLY A 215 4.10 32.13 2.15
CA GLY A 215 3.14 33.14 2.60
C GLY A 215 3.47 34.55 2.11
N ARG A 216 4.73 34.87 1.79
CA ARG A 216 5.09 36.16 1.21
C ARG A 216 5.10 36.19 -0.31
N SER A 217 4.72 35.09 -0.96
CA SER A 217 4.89 34.95 -2.40
C SER A 217 3.57 35.02 -3.15
N VAL A 218 3.61 35.69 -4.29
CA VAL A 218 2.47 35.82 -5.21
C VAL A 218 2.92 35.47 -6.63
N ILE A 219 2.09 34.74 -7.35
CA ILE A 219 2.29 34.44 -8.77
C ILE A 219 1.79 35.63 -9.57
N CYS A 220 2.64 36.16 -10.45
CA CYS A 220 2.38 37.32 -11.29
C CYS A 220 2.41 36.94 -12.78
N VAL A 221 1.70 37.69 -13.60
CA VAL A 221 1.77 37.53 -15.06
C VAL A 221 3.14 37.92 -15.65
N ASP A 222 3.81 38.92 -15.06
CA ASP A 222 5.11 39.41 -15.53
C ASP A 222 5.94 40.04 -14.39
N LEU A 223 7.22 40.35 -14.70
CA LEU A 223 8.17 40.95 -13.76
C LEU A 223 7.84 42.41 -13.40
N ASN A 224 7.13 43.16 -14.24
CA ASN A 224 6.76 44.54 -13.95
C ASN A 224 5.69 44.58 -12.85
N VAL A 225 4.70 43.69 -12.94
CA VAL A 225 3.69 43.49 -11.90
C VAL A 225 4.35 43.01 -10.61
N ALA A 226 5.26 42.03 -10.70
CA ALA A 226 6.03 41.54 -9.55
C ALA A 226 6.82 42.68 -8.86
N ALA A 227 7.53 43.52 -9.62
CA ALA A 227 8.28 44.65 -9.07
C ALA A 227 7.38 45.72 -8.43
N THR A 228 6.18 45.92 -8.97
CA THR A 228 5.19 46.84 -8.38
C THR A 228 4.69 46.32 -7.04
N LEU A 229 4.37 45.03 -6.94
CA LEU A 229 3.91 44.39 -5.71
C LEU A 229 5.00 44.34 -4.64
N ALA A 230 6.24 44.07 -5.03
CA ALA A 230 7.39 44.12 -4.14
C ALA A 230 7.51 45.47 -3.41
N LYS A 231 7.35 46.57 -4.15
CA LYS A 231 7.43 47.93 -3.59
C LYS A 231 6.21 48.35 -2.78
N SER A 232 5.00 47.96 -3.23
CA SER A 232 3.75 48.46 -2.65
C SER A 232 3.22 47.62 -1.50
N HIS A 233 3.47 46.31 -1.50
CA HIS A 233 2.86 45.36 -0.55
C HIS A 233 3.89 44.52 0.23
N ASP A 234 5.19 44.74 0.04
CA ASP A 234 6.28 43.96 0.69
C ASP A 234 6.17 42.44 0.41
N LEU A 235 5.75 42.07 -0.81
CA LEU A 235 5.56 40.69 -1.28
C LEU A 235 6.60 40.30 -2.33
N ASP A 236 7.00 39.02 -2.33
CA ASP A 236 7.84 38.43 -3.36
C ASP A 236 6.97 38.04 -4.55
N GLY A 237 7.24 38.59 -5.74
CA GLY A 237 6.48 38.27 -6.96
C GLY A 237 7.24 37.27 -7.84
N ILE A 238 6.54 36.27 -8.38
CA ILE A 238 7.13 35.25 -9.26
C ILE A 238 6.28 34.96 -10.50
N THR A 239 6.89 34.84 -11.66
CA THR A 239 6.19 34.48 -12.90
C THR A 239 5.98 32.97 -13.02
N LEU A 240 5.12 32.53 -13.94
CA LEU A 240 4.92 31.10 -14.23
C LEU A 240 6.20 30.43 -14.76
N ASP A 241 7.08 31.20 -15.42
CA ASP A 241 8.36 30.73 -15.94
C ASP A 241 9.45 30.65 -14.86
N GLY A 242 9.19 31.17 -13.66
CA GLY A 242 10.09 31.10 -12.51
C GLY A 242 11.00 32.32 -12.33
N ASP A 243 10.84 33.37 -13.12
CA ASP A 243 11.51 34.64 -12.86
C ASP A 243 10.85 35.34 -11.68
N ARG A 244 11.65 35.90 -10.76
CA ARG A 244 11.15 36.47 -9.51
C ARG A 244 11.74 37.84 -9.19
N VAL A 245 10.96 38.63 -8.47
CA VAL A 245 11.37 39.87 -7.82
C VAL A 245 11.11 39.72 -6.32
N ASP A 246 12.17 39.77 -5.52
CA ASP A 246 12.00 39.76 -4.07
C ASP A 246 11.47 41.12 -3.57
N ARG A 247 10.90 41.16 -2.37
CA ARG A 247 10.39 42.37 -1.75
C ARG A 247 11.44 43.46 -1.50
N LYS A 248 12.73 43.08 -1.51
CA LYS A 248 13.86 44.02 -1.42
C LYS A 248 14.25 44.58 -2.79
N GLY A 249 13.59 44.15 -3.86
CA GLY A 249 13.80 44.60 -5.23
C GLY A 249 14.89 43.85 -5.98
N ALA A 250 15.42 42.73 -5.46
CA ALA A 250 16.35 41.90 -6.21
C ALA A 250 15.58 41.06 -7.25
N LEU A 251 16.08 41.08 -8.49
CA LEU A 251 15.55 40.27 -9.58
C LEU A 251 16.39 39.01 -9.75
N THR A 252 15.73 37.88 -9.94
CA THR A 252 16.37 36.60 -10.25
C THR A 252 15.59 35.94 -11.38
N GLY A 253 16.28 35.52 -12.43
CA GLY A 253 15.64 34.87 -13.58
C GLY A 253 16.64 34.13 -14.44
N GLY A 254 16.14 33.44 -15.45
CA GLY A 254 16.95 32.70 -16.42
C GLY A 254 16.35 31.36 -16.85
N TYR A 255 17.12 30.60 -17.63
CA TYR A 255 16.66 29.31 -18.14
C TYR A 255 16.60 28.26 -17.02
N LEU A 256 15.41 27.68 -16.83
CA LEU A 256 15.20 26.55 -15.94
C LEU A 256 15.05 25.26 -16.77
N ASP A 257 15.86 24.24 -16.48
CA ASP A 257 15.69 22.93 -17.11
C ASP A 257 14.42 22.26 -16.60
N VAL A 258 13.38 22.33 -17.43
CA VAL A 258 12.03 21.80 -17.16
C VAL A 258 12.03 20.28 -17.00
N ARG A 259 13.09 19.57 -17.42
CA ARG A 259 13.20 18.11 -17.26
C ARG A 259 13.51 17.67 -15.83
N ARG A 260 13.91 18.59 -14.96
CA ARG A 260 14.29 18.31 -13.56
C ARG A 260 13.33 18.93 -12.55
N ARG A 261 12.02 18.80 -12.80
CA ARG A 261 10.97 19.27 -11.88
C ARG A 261 11.01 18.48 -10.57
N ARG A 262 11.50 19.10 -9.51
CA ARG A 262 11.56 18.54 -8.16
C ARG A 262 10.18 18.29 -7.59
N LEU A 263 9.23 19.19 -7.84
CA LEU A 263 7.88 19.06 -7.33
C LEU A 263 7.13 17.88 -7.99
N GLU A 264 7.37 17.66 -9.29
CA GLU A 264 6.84 16.51 -10.02
C GLU A 264 7.40 15.19 -9.45
N ALA A 265 8.72 15.10 -9.31
CA ALA A 265 9.37 13.95 -8.72
C ALA A 265 8.87 13.67 -7.29
N ALA A 266 8.69 14.70 -6.47
CA ALA A 266 8.14 14.58 -5.12
C ALA A 266 6.68 14.09 -5.13
N THR A 267 5.84 14.61 -6.02
CA THR A 267 4.42 14.20 -6.14
C THR A 267 4.33 12.74 -6.58
N ASN A 268 5.09 12.35 -7.60
CA ASN A 268 5.17 10.97 -8.07
C ASN A 268 5.76 10.04 -7.02
N LEU A 269 6.77 10.48 -6.26
CA LEU A 269 7.34 9.71 -5.16
C LEU A 269 6.27 9.35 -4.11
N LYS A 270 5.45 10.31 -3.69
CA LYS A 270 4.34 10.06 -2.74
C LYS A 270 3.34 9.06 -3.32
N LYS A 271 2.93 9.27 -4.57
CA LYS A 271 1.97 8.40 -5.26
C LYS A 271 2.46 6.96 -5.32
N TRP A 272 3.65 6.73 -5.87
CA TRP A 272 4.22 5.39 -6.04
C TRP A 272 4.59 4.73 -4.72
N ARG A 273 5.00 5.50 -3.71
CA ARG A 273 5.22 4.97 -2.36
C ARG A 273 3.93 4.43 -1.75
N LYS A 274 2.83 5.18 -1.86
CA LYS A 274 1.50 4.75 -1.37
C LYS A 274 1.01 3.53 -2.15
N GLU A 275 1.09 3.58 -3.48
CA GLU A 275 0.69 2.47 -4.34
C GLU A 275 1.48 1.19 -4.05
N TYR A 276 2.80 1.30 -3.84
CA TYR A 276 3.63 0.18 -3.41
C TYR A 276 3.20 -0.39 -2.06
N GLN A 277 2.90 0.44 -1.06
CA GLN A 277 2.44 0.00 0.25
C GLN A 277 1.09 -0.72 0.18
N ASP A 278 0.14 -0.19 -0.58
CA ASP A 278 -1.19 -0.78 -0.76
C ASP A 278 -1.09 -2.15 -1.48
N LEU A 279 -0.25 -2.24 -2.52
CA LEU A 279 0.03 -3.49 -3.24
C LEU A 279 0.76 -4.51 -2.35
N ASP A 280 1.73 -4.08 -1.54
CA ASP A 280 2.51 -4.96 -0.66
C ASP A 280 1.65 -5.56 0.45
N ASN A 281 0.72 -4.78 0.99
CA ASN A 281 -0.28 -5.27 1.94
C ASN A 281 -1.22 -6.29 1.28
N ARG A 282 -1.76 -5.99 0.08
CA ARG A 282 -2.63 -6.94 -0.62
C ARG A 282 -1.90 -8.23 -0.98
N ALA A 283 -0.64 -8.16 -1.40
CA ALA A 283 0.16 -9.34 -1.71
C ALA A 283 0.39 -10.23 -0.47
N LYS A 284 0.62 -9.63 0.71
CA LYS A 284 0.70 -10.39 1.98
C LYS A 284 -0.63 -11.06 2.32
N ASP A 285 -1.74 -10.36 2.14
CA ASP A 285 -3.08 -10.93 2.39
C ASP A 285 -3.36 -12.11 1.46
N VAL A 286 -3.12 -11.96 0.16
CA VAL A 286 -3.28 -13.06 -0.83
C VAL A 286 -2.38 -14.25 -0.51
N LYS A 287 -1.12 -14.02 -0.12
CA LYS A 287 -0.22 -15.10 0.32
C LYS A 287 -0.72 -15.83 1.56
N ASN A 288 -1.31 -15.09 2.51
CA ASN A 288 -1.95 -15.69 3.69
C ASN A 288 -3.20 -16.50 3.31
N GLU A 289 -4.05 -15.98 2.41
CA GLU A 289 -5.23 -16.69 1.89
C GLU A 289 -4.84 -17.99 1.17
N ILE A 290 -3.81 -17.97 0.30
CA ILE A 290 -3.27 -19.16 -0.37
C ILE A 290 -2.79 -20.18 0.65
N THR A 291 -2.07 -19.73 1.68
CA THR A 291 -1.54 -20.61 2.74
C THR A 291 -2.67 -21.29 3.51
N LEU A 292 -3.70 -20.54 3.90
CA LEU A 292 -4.88 -21.08 4.59
C LEU A 292 -5.66 -22.07 3.73
N LEU A 293 -5.88 -21.76 2.46
CA LEU A 293 -6.53 -22.69 1.51
C LEU A 293 -5.69 -23.96 1.28
N SER A 294 -4.37 -23.86 1.31
CA SER A 294 -3.47 -25.01 1.15
C SER A 294 -3.55 -25.98 2.33
N LEU A 295 -3.77 -25.48 3.55
CA LEU A 295 -3.97 -26.28 4.77
C LEU A 295 -5.34 -26.98 4.79
N ASN A 296 -6.35 -26.33 4.23
CA ASN A 296 -7.73 -26.84 4.22
C ASN A 296 -8.04 -27.75 3.01
N THR A 297 -7.15 -27.84 2.03
CA THR A 297 -7.32 -28.73 0.86
C THR A 297 -6.47 -29.99 1.06
N PRO A 298 -7.07 -31.19 1.20
CA PRO A 298 -6.30 -32.43 1.26
C PRO A 298 -5.44 -32.55 -0.02
N ARG A 299 -4.13 -32.82 0.15
CA ARG A 299 -3.18 -32.98 -0.95
C ARG A 299 -3.70 -34.06 -1.90
N SER A 300 -4.26 -33.67 -3.04
CA SER A 300 -4.26 -34.54 -4.21
C SER A 300 -2.81 -34.64 -4.63
N THR A 301 -2.19 -35.79 -4.46
CA THR A 301 -0.96 -36.17 -5.15
C THR A 301 -1.25 -36.13 -6.64
N ASP A 302 -1.13 -34.95 -7.24
CA ASP A 302 -0.84 -34.71 -8.65
C ASP A 302 -0.64 -33.21 -8.84
N TYR A 303 0.36 -32.87 -9.66
CA TYR A 303 0.98 -31.56 -9.90
C TYR A 303 2.25 -31.27 -9.07
N SER A 304 3.33 -31.89 -9.53
CA SER A 304 4.68 -31.35 -9.46
C SER A 304 4.73 -29.96 -10.11
N TYR A 305 4.57 -28.91 -9.31
CA TYR A 305 5.00 -27.57 -9.68
C TYR A 305 6.39 -27.37 -9.10
N THR A 306 7.41 -27.50 -9.95
CA THR A 306 8.77 -27.09 -9.62
C THR A 306 8.77 -25.59 -9.41
N GLU A 307 9.24 -25.14 -8.24
CA GLU A 307 9.55 -23.72 -8.00
C GLU A 307 10.35 -23.16 -9.18
N PRO A 308 9.98 -21.99 -9.73
CA PRO A 308 10.87 -21.30 -10.64
C PRO A 308 12.10 -20.89 -9.82
N ASN A 309 13.22 -21.54 -10.15
CA ASN A 309 14.56 -21.28 -9.63
C ASN A 309 14.75 -19.80 -9.28
N ALA A 310 14.92 -19.52 -7.99
CA ALA A 310 15.54 -18.29 -7.52
C ALA A 310 17.01 -18.32 -7.97
N ALA A 311 17.26 -17.85 -9.18
CA ALA A 311 18.60 -17.60 -9.70
C ALA A 311 18.77 -16.10 -9.96
N HIS A 312 19.71 -15.53 -9.20
CA HIS A 312 20.36 -14.21 -9.27
C HIS A 312 19.79 -13.09 -8.39
#